data_AF-A0A7C5AMQ9-F1
#
_entry.id   AF-A0A7C5AMQ9-F1
#
_cell.length_a   1.000
_cell.length_b   1.000
_cell.length_c   1.000
_cell.angle_alpha   90.00
_cell.angle_beta   90.00
_cell.angle_gamma   90.00
#
_symmetry.space_group_name_H-M   'P 1'
#
loop_
_entity.id
_entity.type
_entity.pdbx_description
1 polymer ?
#
loop_
_entity_poly.entity_id
_entity_poly.type
_entity_poly.pdbx_seq_one_letter_code
_entity_poly.pdbx_strand_id
1 'polypeptide(L)'
;MQLGKTKQEPTAHQKVFRPVCQNVNRALGSQLPQGPFDFGLYFKKWFFLSAGWKCQAGTGRDLEDNLASSLNLFNQSNRWDRSQAVAALKAKHQKLEAATSALMKLGYELHSREFNLETPLILGLGDEHPTEKGFRFDWTQGIPFIPASSLKGVVRLAWLVSHLNSLSSLKEAEDFCQKLTNDKLEEAKRLPEGALALFGCGGDQSRRGRVIFLDAYPTELPRLKAEIMTSHYRDYYEGKRGPTEDQQPNPQKFWAVDPFLDEARKQPLTFVFRLLVAPEIALDTAQKERLLQAFEAALRKHGLGAKTAIGHGRFLEVKTSPTRLEEEESKELKRPPTAEVWERANLSWDPGSVTLTATRGKDKAYLRGKAAVNQVLPADLFKKIVEKRKTAEARVTVQDFQIIKVEPF
;
A
#
# COMPACT_ATOMS: atom_id res chain seq x y z
N MET A 1 -57.93 17.10 28.87
CA MET A 1 -56.84 16.28 29.45
C MET A 1 -55.52 16.94 29.09
N GLN A 2 -54.72 17.25 30.10
CA GLN A 2 -53.51 18.08 30.00
C GLN A 2 -52.42 17.44 29.15
N LEU A 3 -51.82 18.26 28.29
CA LEU A 3 -50.55 18.02 27.61
C LEU A 3 -49.43 17.84 28.65
N GLY A 4 -48.95 16.60 28.80
CA GLY A 4 -47.76 16.29 29.58
C GLY A 4 -46.50 16.68 28.83
N LYS A 5 -45.96 17.87 29.12
CA LYS A 5 -44.57 18.23 28.82
C LYS A 5 -43.65 17.45 29.76
N THR A 6 -43.08 16.34 29.33
CA THR A 6 -41.87 15.78 29.94
C THR A 6 -40.66 16.29 29.17
N LYS A 7 -40.18 17.46 29.60
CA LYS A 7 -38.79 17.88 29.38
C LYS A 7 -37.92 16.82 30.06
N GLN A 8 -37.26 15.96 29.29
CA GLN A 8 -36.20 15.11 29.83
C GLN A 8 -35.10 16.04 30.34
N GLU A 9 -34.92 16.07 31.67
CA GLU A 9 -33.75 16.65 32.29
C GLU A 9 -32.49 15.90 31.82
N PRO A 10 -31.33 16.58 31.70
CA PRO A 10 -30.10 15.96 31.26
C PRO A 10 -29.69 14.89 32.29
N THR A 11 -29.57 13.65 31.81
CA THR A 11 -29.13 12.48 32.58
C THR A 11 -27.85 12.79 33.35
N ALA A 12 -27.86 12.48 34.64
CA ALA A 12 -26.70 12.55 35.53
C ALA A 12 -25.47 11.94 34.83
N HIS A 13 -24.36 12.68 34.78
CA HIS A 13 -23.09 12.20 34.23
C HIS A 13 -22.76 10.83 34.83
N GLN A 14 -22.85 9.77 34.03
CA GLN A 14 -22.39 8.45 34.41
C GLN A 14 -20.92 8.61 34.84
N LYS A 15 -20.60 8.15 36.06
CA LYS A 15 -19.21 8.15 36.53
C LYS A 15 -18.43 7.25 35.57
N VAL A 16 -17.34 7.74 34.99
CA VAL A 16 -16.44 6.97 34.13
C VAL A 16 -15.14 6.66 34.87
N PHE A 17 -14.50 5.53 34.56
CA PHE A 17 -13.19 5.19 35.11
C PHE A 17 -12.31 4.49 34.05
N ARG A 18 -11.00 4.43 34.30
CA ARG A 18 -10.05 3.68 33.49
C ARG A 18 -9.51 2.49 34.31
N PRO A 19 -9.50 1.26 33.77
CA PRO A 19 -9.02 0.08 34.48
C PRO A 19 -7.48 0.00 34.48
N VAL A 20 -6.81 1.04 35.00
CA VAL A 20 -5.35 1.14 35.10
C VAL A 20 -4.93 1.44 36.53
N CYS A 21 -3.68 1.15 36.88
CA CYS A 21 -3.17 1.46 38.22
C CYS A 21 -3.19 2.97 38.49
N GLN A 22 -3.24 3.36 39.77
CA GLN A 22 -3.36 4.76 40.19
C GLN A 22 -2.24 5.65 39.64
N ASN A 23 -1.00 5.13 39.57
CA ASN A 23 0.15 5.87 39.04
C ASN A 23 -0.03 6.21 37.55
N VAL A 24 -0.50 5.24 36.75
CA VAL A 24 -0.80 5.45 35.33
C VAL A 24 -1.99 6.38 35.17
N ASN A 25 -3.06 6.20 35.95
CA ASN A 25 -4.21 7.10 35.89
C ASN A 25 -3.83 8.55 36.22
N ARG A 26 -2.95 8.75 37.21
CA ARG A 26 -2.42 10.08 37.57
C ARG A 26 -1.60 10.68 36.44
N ALA A 27 -0.75 9.90 35.77
CA ALA A 27 0.06 10.35 34.64
C ALA A 27 -0.81 10.72 33.41
N LEU A 28 -1.89 9.97 33.16
CA LEU A 28 -2.83 10.22 32.07
C LEU A 28 -3.87 11.33 32.40
N GLY A 29 -3.91 11.81 33.64
CA GLY A 29 -4.86 12.84 34.10
C GLY A 29 -6.29 12.31 34.36
N SER A 30 -7.26 13.21 34.48
CA SER A 30 -8.69 12.86 34.64
C SER A 30 -9.49 12.91 33.34
N GLN A 31 -8.92 13.50 32.29
CA GLN A 31 -9.53 13.65 30.96
C GLN A 31 -8.95 12.63 29.96
N LEU A 32 -9.42 12.71 28.71
CA LEU A 32 -8.78 12.03 27.58
C LEU A 32 -7.29 12.39 27.51
N PRO A 33 -6.41 11.42 27.22
CA PRO A 33 -4.98 11.66 27.15
C PRO A 33 -4.65 12.72 26.10
N GLN A 34 -3.60 13.48 26.37
CA GLN A 34 -3.12 14.55 25.49
C GLN A 34 -1.62 14.39 25.24
N GLY A 35 -1.18 14.80 24.05
CA GLY A 35 0.21 14.79 23.62
C GLY A 35 0.56 13.57 22.77
N PRO A 36 1.86 13.23 22.70
CA PRO A 36 2.34 12.09 21.95
C PRO A 36 2.12 10.78 22.71
N PHE A 37 1.33 9.88 22.16
CA PHE A 37 1.16 8.53 22.69
C PHE A 37 0.78 7.54 21.59
N ASP A 38 0.98 6.25 21.86
CA ASP A 38 0.53 5.15 21.00
C ASP A 38 -1.00 5.01 21.10
N PHE A 39 -1.71 5.21 19.99
CA PHE A 39 -3.16 5.15 19.98
C PHE A 39 -3.70 3.72 20.18
N GLY A 40 -2.98 2.70 19.74
CA GLY A 40 -3.33 1.30 19.99
C GLY A 40 -3.27 0.95 21.47
N LEU A 41 -2.31 1.51 22.20
CA LEU A 41 -2.24 1.39 23.66
C LEU A 41 -3.41 2.09 24.34
N TYR A 42 -3.75 3.31 23.89
CA TYR A 42 -4.95 4.00 24.37
C TYR A 42 -6.21 3.14 24.16
N PHE A 43 -6.41 2.67 22.92
CA PHE A 43 -7.58 1.91 22.51
C PHE A 43 -7.73 0.62 23.33
N LYS A 44 -6.64 -0.13 23.55
CA LYS A 44 -6.72 -1.42 24.23
C LYS A 44 -6.67 -1.33 25.76
N LYS A 45 -5.98 -0.34 26.33
CA LYS A 45 -5.59 -0.35 27.76
C LYS A 45 -6.00 0.91 28.53
N TRP A 46 -6.13 2.06 27.88
CA TRP A 46 -6.46 3.33 28.58
C TRP A 46 -7.89 3.80 28.30
N PHE A 47 -8.71 2.94 27.71
CA PHE A 47 -10.08 3.23 27.35
C PHE A 47 -10.93 3.48 28.61
N PHE A 48 -11.82 4.48 28.53
CA PHE A 48 -12.76 4.76 29.60
C PHE A 48 -13.92 3.77 29.57
N LEU A 49 -14.32 3.32 30.75
CA LEU A 49 -15.46 2.44 30.97
C LEU A 49 -16.47 3.15 31.87
N SER A 50 -17.74 2.79 31.73
CA SER A 50 -18.77 3.26 32.66
C SER A 50 -18.50 2.67 34.07
N ALA A 51 -18.83 3.39 35.14
CA ALA A 51 -18.67 2.90 36.51
C ALA A 51 -19.58 1.72 36.85
N GLY A 52 -20.60 1.44 36.01
CA GLY A 52 -21.44 0.25 36.08
C GLY A 52 -20.80 -0.98 35.41
N TRP A 53 -19.68 -0.82 34.70
CA TRP A 53 -19.02 -1.92 33.99
C TRP A 53 -18.57 -3.00 34.98
N LYS A 54 -19.10 -4.21 34.79
CA LYS A 54 -18.69 -5.41 35.52
C LYS A 54 -18.05 -6.39 34.55
N CYS A 55 -16.88 -6.90 34.89
CA CYS A 55 -16.31 -8.08 34.23
C CYS A 55 -17.09 -9.32 34.66
N GLN A 56 -18.35 -9.44 34.24
CA GLN A 56 -19.17 -10.63 34.46
C GLN A 56 -19.22 -11.45 33.18
N ALA A 57 -19.01 -12.75 33.30
CA ALA A 57 -19.34 -13.71 32.25
C ALA A 57 -20.88 -13.76 32.12
N GLY A 58 -21.45 -12.79 31.41
CA GLY A 58 -22.90 -12.67 31.23
C GLY A 58 -23.38 -11.23 31.06
N THR A 59 -23.83 -10.91 29.84
CA THR A 59 -24.91 -9.96 29.46
C THR A 59 -25.03 -8.58 30.13
N GLY A 60 -23.96 -8.02 30.70
CA GLY A 60 -23.92 -6.65 31.23
C GLY A 60 -23.84 -5.59 30.13
N ARG A 61 -24.94 -4.87 29.89
CA ARG A 61 -25.13 -3.86 28.83
C ARG A 61 -24.69 -2.42 29.17
N ASP A 62 -23.92 -2.22 30.24
CA ASP A 62 -23.52 -0.88 30.68
C ASP A 62 -22.18 -0.46 30.04
N LEU A 63 -22.10 -0.48 28.72
CA LEU A 63 -20.95 0.01 27.97
C LEU A 63 -21.30 1.37 27.36
N GLU A 64 -20.60 2.43 27.77
CA GLU A 64 -20.72 3.73 27.11
C GLU A 64 -20.24 3.63 25.65
N ASP A 65 -21.01 4.25 24.74
CA ASP A 65 -20.66 4.36 23.32
C ASP A 65 -19.52 5.37 23.13
N ASN A 66 -18.30 4.90 23.31
CA ASN A 66 -17.07 5.68 23.19
C ASN A 66 -16.52 5.74 21.74
N LEU A 67 -17.31 5.32 20.76
CA LEU A 67 -16.93 5.39 19.35
C LEU A 67 -16.70 6.84 18.93
N ALA A 68 -17.65 7.74 19.22
CA ALA A 68 -17.53 9.14 18.81
C ALA A 68 -16.33 9.86 19.45
N SER A 69 -16.08 9.63 20.73
CA SER A 69 -14.96 10.25 21.46
C SER A 69 -13.60 9.73 20.96
N SER A 70 -13.47 8.43 20.70
CA SER A 70 -12.25 7.83 20.15
C SER A 70 -12.00 8.24 18.69
N LEU A 71 -13.03 8.33 17.85
CA LEU A 71 -12.90 8.83 16.48
C LEU A 71 -12.46 10.29 16.46
N ASN A 72 -13.03 11.14 17.32
CA ASN A 72 -12.60 12.52 17.47
C ASN A 72 -11.14 12.61 17.93
N LEU A 73 -10.74 11.80 18.92
CA LEU A 73 -9.37 11.78 19.41
C LEU A 73 -8.36 11.33 18.33
N PHE A 74 -8.71 10.32 17.52
CA PHE A 74 -7.85 9.82 16.44
C PHE A 74 -7.73 10.81 15.28
N ASN A 75 -8.86 11.38 14.86
CA ASN A 75 -8.94 12.19 13.66
C ASN A 75 -8.51 13.64 13.89
N GLN A 76 -8.62 14.16 15.11
CA GLN A 76 -8.32 15.57 15.43
C GLN A 76 -6.94 15.70 16.09
N SER A 77 -6.18 16.70 15.67
CA SER A 77 -4.85 17.02 16.22
C SER A 77 -4.87 17.77 17.55
N ASN A 78 -6.05 18.05 18.12
CA ASN A 78 -6.17 18.91 19.30
C ASN A 78 -5.65 18.24 20.59
N ARG A 79 -5.79 16.91 20.70
CA ARG A 79 -5.37 16.15 21.89
C ARG A 79 -4.30 15.13 21.57
N TRP A 80 -4.44 14.37 20.49
CA TRP A 80 -3.43 13.41 20.09
C TRP A 80 -2.45 14.05 19.10
N ASP A 81 -1.16 14.03 19.46
CA ASP A 81 -0.10 14.48 18.56
C ASP A 81 0.14 13.43 17.47
N ARG A 82 -0.44 13.68 16.30
CA ARG A 82 -0.35 12.81 15.12
C ARG A 82 1.05 12.83 14.48
N SER A 83 1.91 13.81 14.80
CA SER A 83 3.22 13.96 14.15
C SER A 83 4.13 12.76 14.43
N GLN A 84 4.10 12.21 15.64
CA GLN A 84 4.86 11.02 15.98
C GLN A 84 4.37 9.77 15.25
N ALA A 85 3.06 9.59 15.12
CA ALA A 85 2.50 8.48 14.34
C ALA A 85 2.87 8.60 12.86
N VAL A 86 2.83 9.80 12.29
CA VAL A 86 3.30 10.05 10.92
C VAL A 86 4.80 9.72 10.76
N ALA A 87 5.63 10.15 11.70
CA ALA A 87 7.06 9.82 11.69
C ALA A 87 7.31 8.32 11.83
N ALA A 88 6.57 7.64 12.71
CA ALA A 88 6.65 6.19 12.91
C ALA A 88 6.23 5.42 11.65
N LEU A 89 5.19 5.87 10.94
CA LEU A 89 4.76 5.29 9.66
C LEU A 89 5.86 5.41 8.61
N LYS A 90 6.45 6.60 8.47
CA LYS A 90 7.57 6.83 7.54
C LYS A 90 8.76 5.91 7.86
N ALA A 91 9.14 5.83 9.14
CA ALA A 91 10.20 4.93 9.58
C ALA A 91 9.86 3.45 9.34
N LYS A 92 8.58 3.05 9.43
CA LYS A 92 8.12 1.70 9.11
C LYS A 92 8.32 1.38 7.63
N HIS A 93 7.95 2.28 6.74
CA HIS A 93 8.17 2.11 5.30
C HIS A 93 9.65 1.96 4.97
N GLN A 94 10.50 2.84 5.51
CA GLN A 94 11.96 2.75 5.34
C GLN A 94 12.53 1.41 5.83
N LYS A 95 12.04 0.92 6.98
CA LYS A 95 12.45 -0.39 7.51
C LYS A 95 12.03 -1.55 6.60
N LEU A 96 10.81 -1.50 6.06
CA LEU A 96 10.32 -2.52 5.12
C LEU A 96 11.11 -2.47 3.80
N GLU A 97 11.45 -1.29 3.29
CA GLU A 97 12.27 -1.10 2.09
C GLU A 97 13.71 -1.62 2.27
N ALA A 98 14.31 -1.37 3.43
CA ALA A 98 15.62 -1.93 3.76
C ALA A 98 15.56 -3.47 3.83
N ALA A 99 14.50 -4.03 4.44
CA ALA A 99 14.30 -5.47 4.54
C ALA A 99 14.06 -6.12 3.17
N THR A 100 13.23 -5.53 2.31
CA THR A 100 13.01 -6.04 0.94
C THR A 100 14.29 -5.94 0.12
N SER A 101 15.04 -4.85 0.22
CA SER A 101 16.33 -4.68 -0.46
C SER A 101 17.35 -5.73 -0.06
N ALA A 102 17.40 -6.11 1.23
CA ALA A 102 18.25 -7.20 1.69
C ALA A 102 17.83 -8.56 1.11
N LEU A 103 16.54 -8.84 1.00
CA LEU A 103 16.03 -10.09 0.44
C LEU A 103 16.20 -10.16 -1.08
N MET A 104 16.11 -9.03 -1.80
CA MET A 104 16.44 -8.98 -3.23
C MET A 104 17.89 -9.38 -3.50
N LYS A 105 18.84 -9.00 -2.62
CA LYS A 105 20.25 -9.44 -2.72
C LYS A 105 20.42 -10.95 -2.53
N LEU A 106 19.47 -11.62 -1.90
CA LEU A 106 19.41 -13.09 -1.77
C LEU A 106 18.69 -13.76 -2.94
N GLY A 107 18.29 -13.01 -3.97
CA GLY A 107 17.66 -13.52 -5.19
C GLY A 107 16.13 -13.47 -5.20
N TYR A 108 15.48 -12.94 -4.17
CA TYR A 108 14.01 -12.77 -4.18
C TYR A 108 13.58 -11.67 -5.17
N GLU A 109 12.53 -11.92 -5.95
CA GLU A 109 11.87 -10.90 -6.77
C GLU A 109 10.88 -10.11 -5.91
N LEU A 110 11.04 -8.79 -5.83
CA LEU A 110 10.13 -7.90 -5.11
C LEU A 110 8.98 -7.46 -6.03
N HIS A 111 7.75 -7.72 -5.61
CA HIS A 111 6.56 -7.05 -6.14
C HIS A 111 6.03 -6.07 -5.10
N SER A 112 6.24 -4.78 -5.34
CA SER A 112 5.68 -3.70 -4.55
C SER A 112 4.64 -2.95 -5.37
N ARG A 113 3.42 -2.84 -4.87
CA ARG A 113 2.33 -2.12 -5.56
C ARG A 113 1.51 -1.30 -4.58
N GLU A 114 0.99 -0.20 -5.09
CA GLU A 114 0.13 0.71 -4.36
C GLU A 114 -1.33 0.56 -4.80
N PHE A 115 -2.22 0.49 -3.82
CA PHE A 115 -3.65 0.38 -4.06
C PHE A 115 -4.40 1.40 -3.20
N ASN A 116 -5.32 2.12 -3.83
CA ASN A 116 -6.28 3.00 -3.15
C ASN A 116 -7.35 2.16 -2.47
N LEU A 117 -7.65 2.48 -1.22
CA LEU A 117 -8.79 1.94 -0.51
C LEU A 117 -10.07 2.54 -1.12
N GLU A 118 -10.96 1.67 -1.60
CA GLU A 118 -12.20 2.07 -2.26
C GLU A 118 -13.39 2.11 -1.30
N THR A 119 -13.49 1.10 -0.43
CA THR A 119 -14.57 0.98 0.54
C THR A 119 -14.02 0.93 1.96
N PRO A 120 -14.82 1.31 3.00
CA PRO A 120 -14.36 1.29 4.37
C PRO A 120 -13.74 -0.05 4.77
N LEU A 121 -12.58 -0.01 5.41
CA LEU A 121 -11.83 -1.19 5.79
C LEU A 121 -11.97 -1.47 7.29
N ILE A 122 -12.57 -2.61 7.61
CA ILE A 122 -12.81 -3.01 9.01
C ILE A 122 -11.70 -3.98 9.43
N LEU A 123 -10.84 -3.56 10.35
CA LEU A 123 -9.70 -4.34 10.81
C LEU A 123 -9.93 -4.86 12.22
N GLY A 124 -9.79 -6.17 12.44
CA GLY A 124 -9.83 -6.75 13.79
C GLY A 124 -11.18 -6.63 14.49
N LEU A 125 -12.30 -6.73 13.77
CA LEU A 125 -13.65 -6.65 14.37
C LEU A 125 -13.86 -7.69 15.48
N GLY A 126 -13.23 -8.87 15.35
CA GLY A 126 -13.26 -9.94 16.35
C GLY A 126 -12.15 -9.85 17.40
N ASP A 127 -11.35 -8.78 17.42
CA ASP A 127 -10.35 -8.59 18.47
C ASP A 127 -11.05 -8.31 19.80
N GLU A 128 -10.50 -8.86 20.87
CA GLU A 128 -11.01 -8.64 22.22
C GLU A 128 -10.93 -7.16 22.59
N HIS A 129 -12.06 -6.60 22.99
CA HIS A 129 -12.18 -5.23 23.46
C HIS A 129 -13.30 -5.15 24.50
N PRO A 130 -13.20 -4.31 25.55
CA PRO A 130 -14.25 -4.19 26.56
C PRO A 130 -15.63 -3.85 25.99
N THR A 131 -15.69 -3.17 24.83
CA THR A 131 -16.95 -2.85 24.13
C THR A 131 -17.44 -3.96 23.19
N GLU A 132 -16.84 -5.16 23.26
CA GLU A 132 -17.07 -6.31 22.37
C GLU A 132 -16.81 -6.06 20.87
N LYS A 133 -16.21 -4.91 20.56
CA LYS A 133 -15.97 -4.44 19.19
C LYS A 133 -14.51 -4.06 19.06
N GLY A 134 -13.72 -4.99 18.55
CA GLY A 134 -12.30 -4.81 18.35
C GLY A 134 -11.98 -3.87 17.19
N PHE A 135 -10.78 -3.31 17.25
CA PHE A 135 -10.12 -2.70 16.10
C PHE A 135 -8.61 -2.95 16.19
N ARG A 136 -7.98 -3.22 15.05
CA ARG A 136 -6.57 -3.60 15.00
C ARG A 136 -5.66 -2.44 14.61
N PHE A 137 -4.75 -2.13 15.53
CA PHE A 137 -3.62 -1.23 15.34
C PHE A 137 -2.29 -2.01 15.41
N ASP A 138 -1.26 -1.50 14.74
CA ASP A 138 0.13 -1.94 14.97
C ASP A 138 0.48 -1.64 16.42
N TRP A 139 0.94 -2.68 17.13
CA TRP A 139 1.15 -2.63 18.57
C TRP A 139 2.32 -1.73 19.01
N THR A 140 3.19 -1.32 18.07
CA THR A 140 4.35 -0.45 18.33
C THR A 140 4.14 1.00 17.90
N GLN A 141 3.16 1.25 17.04
CA GLN A 141 2.97 2.57 16.41
C GLN A 141 1.57 3.14 16.60
N GLY A 142 0.58 2.31 16.98
CA GLY A 142 -0.81 2.73 17.09
C GLY A 142 -1.47 3.07 15.75
N ILE A 143 -0.98 2.52 14.64
CA ILE A 143 -1.44 2.82 13.27
C ILE A 143 -2.23 1.65 12.71
N PRO A 144 -3.37 1.88 12.04
CA PRO A 144 -4.08 0.82 11.32
C PRO A 144 -3.19 0.17 10.25
N PHE A 145 -3.14 -1.15 10.24
CA PHE A 145 -2.36 -1.90 9.26
C PHE A 145 -3.07 -3.21 8.88
N ILE A 146 -2.73 -3.75 7.73
CA ILE A 146 -3.25 -5.04 7.27
C ILE A 146 -2.20 -6.11 7.54
N PRO A 147 -2.50 -7.10 8.39
CA PRO A 147 -1.56 -8.18 8.67
C PRO A 147 -1.23 -9.00 7.42
N ALA A 148 0.04 -9.38 7.29
CA ALA A 148 0.54 -10.26 6.24
C ALA A 148 -0.21 -11.60 6.19
N SER A 149 -0.63 -12.11 7.35
CA SER A 149 -1.41 -13.35 7.45
C SER A 149 -2.81 -13.20 6.83
N SER A 150 -3.48 -12.07 7.06
CA SER A 150 -4.77 -11.74 6.44
C SER A 150 -4.62 -11.60 4.93
N LEU A 151 -3.56 -10.93 4.47
CA LEU A 151 -3.24 -10.82 3.04
C LEU A 151 -2.99 -12.19 2.41
N LYS A 152 -2.08 -12.98 2.99
CA LYS A 152 -1.79 -14.35 2.53
C LYS A 152 -3.05 -15.20 2.43
N GLY A 153 -3.92 -15.11 3.44
CA GLY A 153 -5.17 -15.85 3.49
C GLY A 153 -6.12 -15.52 2.33
N VAL A 154 -6.35 -14.23 2.06
CA VAL A 154 -7.25 -13.82 0.96
C VAL A 154 -6.63 -14.10 -0.41
N VAL A 155 -5.31 -13.97 -0.57
CA VAL A 155 -4.62 -14.30 -1.83
C VAL A 155 -4.69 -15.80 -2.09
N ARG A 156 -4.53 -16.61 -1.05
CA ARG A 156 -4.75 -18.07 -1.14
C ARG A 156 -6.19 -18.40 -1.52
N LEU A 157 -7.18 -17.74 -0.91
CA LEU A 157 -8.59 -17.91 -1.28
C LEU A 157 -8.83 -17.56 -2.75
N ALA A 158 -8.36 -16.39 -3.21
CA ALA A 158 -8.51 -15.93 -4.57
C ALA A 158 -7.85 -16.90 -5.57
N TRP A 159 -6.68 -17.44 -5.23
CA TRP A 159 -6.01 -18.46 -6.03
C TRP A 159 -6.84 -19.74 -6.14
N LEU A 160 -7.38 -20.24 -5.02
CA LEU A 160 -8.22 -21.45 -5.01
C LEU A 160 -9.52 -21.27 -5.79
N VAL A 161 -10.16 -20.11 -5.67
CA VAL A 161 -11.37 -19.77 -6.43
C VAL A 161 -11.06 -19.67 -7.93
N SER A 162 -9.94 -19.04 -8.29
CA SER A 162 -9.49 -18.99 -9.69
C SER A 162 -9.19 -20.38 -10.24
N HIS A 163 -8.60 -21.26 -9.43
CA HIS A 163 -8.35 -22.64 -9.83
C HIS A 163 -9.65 -23.42 -10.04
N LEU A 164 -10.60 -23.32 -9.10
CA LEU A 164 -11.93 -23.91 -9.23
C LEU A 164 -12.64 -23.46 -10.51
N ASN A 165 -12.60 -22.16 -10.82
CA ASN A 165 -13.21 -21.61 -12.04
C ASN A 165 -12.49 -22.02 -13.33
N SER A 166 -11.27 -22.57 -13.26
CA SER A 166 -10.52 -23.05 -14.42
C SER A 166 -10.82 -24.52 -14.76
N LEU A 167 -11.55 -25.24 -13.90
CA LEU A 167 -11.93 -26.64 -14.12
C LEU A 167 -13.04 -26.72 -15.15
N SER A 168 -12.92 -27.64 -16.10
CA SER A 168 -13.80 -27.72 -17.27
C SER A 168 -15.10 -28.50 -17.00
N SER A 169 -15.12 -29.35 -15.97
CA SER A 169 -16.27 -30.21 -15.66
C SER A 169 -16.82 -29.97 -14.25
N LEU A 170 -18.15 -30.06 -14.11
CA LEU A 170 -18.81 -29.95 -12.80
C LEU A 170 -18.31 -31.02 -11.82
N LYS A 171 -18.05 -32.23 -12.33
CA LYS A 171 -17.54 -33.34 -11.52
C LYS A 171 -16.16 -33.02 -10.93
N GLU A 172 -15.24 -32.46 -11.72
CA GLU A 172 -13.93 -32.04 -11.21
C GLU A 172 -14.05 -30.94 -10.14
N ALA A 173 -14.96 -29.99 -10.34
CA ALA A 173 -15.22 -28.91 -9.40
C ALA A 173 -15.81 -29.43 -8.07
N GLU A 174 -16.74 -30.38 -8.13
CA GLU A 174 -17.31 -31.06 -6.96
C GLU A 174 -16.25 -31.86 -6.21
N ASP A 175 -15.47 -32.68 -6.93
CA ASP A 175 -14.38 -33.48 -6.35
C ASP A 175 -13.33 -32.59 -5.67
N PHE A 176 -12.99 -31.44 -6.29
CA PHE A 176 -12.07 -30.47 -5.72
C PHE A 176 -12.63 -29.84 -4.43
N CYS A 177 -13.89 -29.37 -4.45
CA CYS A 177 -14.54 -28.80 -3.27
C CYS A 177 -14.65 -29.81 -2.13
N GLN A 178 -15.00 -31.06 -2.44
CA GLN A 178 -15.08 -32.14 -1.46
C GLN A 178 -13.72 -32.44 -0.83
N LYS A 179 -12.65 -32.47 -1.62
CA LYS A 179 -11.27 -32.63 -1.10
C LYS A 179 -10.86 -31.45 -0.21
N LEU A 180 -11.13 -30.22 -0.64
CA LEU A 180 -10.73 -29.01 0.08
C LEU A 180 -11.39 -28.90 1.46
N THR A 181 -12.66 -29.33 1.55
CA THR A 181 -13.49 -29.24 2.77
C THR A 181 -13.40 -30.48 3.68
N ASN A 182 -12.68 -31.53 3.26
CA ASN A 182 -12.57 -32.74 4.06
C ASN A 182 -11.54 -32.58 5.18
N ASP A 183 -12.03 -32.28 6.38
CA ASP A 183 -11.20 -32.05 7.56
C ASP A 183 -10.39 -33.27 8.05
N LYS A 184 -10.66 -34.47 7.52
CA LYS A 184 -9.90 -35.69 7.82
C LYS A 184 -8.65 -35.86 6.95
N LEU A 185 -8.53 -35.12 5.85
CA LEU A 185 -7.35 -35.21 4.97
C LEU A 185 -6.24 -34.29 5.48
N GLU A 186 -4.97 -34.65 5.30
CA GLU A 186 -3.87 -33.71 5.54
C GLU A 186 -3.94 -32.52 4.58
N GLU A 187 -3.56 -31.32 5.03
CA GLU A 187 -3.59 -30.10 4.20
C GLU A 187 -2.81 -30.27 2.89
N ALA A 188 -1.68 -30.97 2.94
CA ALA A 188 -0.87 -31.34 1.79
C ALA A 188 -1.62 -32.15 0.71
N LYS A 189 -2.68 -32.87 1.10
CA LYS A 189 -3.52 -33.67 0.18
C LYS A 189 -4.76 -32.92 -0.29
N ARG A 190 -5.15 -31.84 0.40
CA ARG A 190 -6.34 -31.03 0.07
C ARG A 190 -6.04 -29.97 -0.99
N LEU A 191 -4.83 -29.43 -1.00
CA LEU A 191 -4.46 -28.30 -1.84
C LEU A 191 -3.78 -28.76 -3.15
N PRO A 192 -4.02 -28.04 -4.26
CA PRO A 192 -3.27 -28.27 -5.50
C PRO A 192 -1.79 -27.93 -5.34
N GLU A 193 -0.93 -28.58 -6.14
CA GLU A 193 0.53 -28.41 -6.08
C GLU A 193 0.97 -26.94 -6.24
N GLY A 194 0.30 -26.17 -7.11
CA GLY A 194 0.57 -24.73 -7.25
C GLY A 194 0.30 -23.94 -5.97
N ALA A 195 -0.79 -24.22 -5.26
CA ALA A 195 -1.08 -23.58 -3.97
C ALA A 195 -0.05 -23.99 -2.90
N LEU A 196 0.34 -25.26 -2.88
CA LEU A 196 1.34 -25.78 -1.94
C LEU A 196 2.71 -25.12 -2.16
N ALA A 197 3.12 -24.95 -3.42
CA ALA A 197 4.36 -24.27 -3.78
C ALA A 197 4.36 -22.81 -3.29
N LEU A 198 3.27 -22.07 -3.52
CA LEU A 198 3.17 -20.65 -3.18
C LEU A 198 3.01 -20.42 -1.67
N PHE A 199 2.05 -21.10 -1.03
CA PHE A 199 1.60 -20.79 0.33
C PHE A 199 2.13 -21.75 1.39
N GLY A 200 2.56 -22.95 0.99
CA GLY A 200 2.95 -24.02 1.90
C GLY A 200 1.77 -24.71 2.59
N CYS A 201 2.08 -25.71 3.41
CA CYS A 201 1.15 -26.46 4.25
C CYS A 201 1.80 -26.85 5.59
N GLY A 202 0.98 -27.00 6.62
CA GLY A 202 1.37 -27.63 7.89
C GLY A 202 1.13 -29.15 7.89
N GLY A 203 1.46 -29.81 9.00
CA GLY A 203 1.24 -31.25 9.22
C GLY A 203 2.47 -32.12 9.00
N ASP A 204 2.27 -33.43 8.96
CA ASP A 204 3.35 -34.43 8.84
C ASP A 204 4.16 -34.28 7.54
N GLN A 205 3.51 -33.78 6.49
CA GLN A 205 4.14 -33.42 5.20
C GLN A 205 4.27 -31.90 5.07
N SER A 206 4.82 -31.25 6.09
CA SER A 206 4.98 -29.80 6.10
C SER A 206 5.83 -29.30 4.93
N ARG A 207 5.37 -28.22 4.30
CA ARG A 207 6.08 -27.56 3.20
C ARG A 207 6.06 -26.06 3.41
N ARG A 208 7.24 -25.44 3.34
CA ARG A 208 7.36 -23.98 3.40
C ARG A 208 6.90 -23.36 2.07
N GLY A 209 6.03 -22.36 2.16
CA GLY A 209 5.63 -21.55 1.00
C GLY A 209 6.79 -20.73 0.44
N ARG A 210 6.77 -20.49 -0.87
CA ARG A 210 7.81 -19.78 -1.63
C ARG A 210 7.53 -18.29 -1.85
N VAL A 211 6.48 -17.76 -1.24
CA VAL A 211 6.14 -16.32 -1.28
C VAL A 211 6.12 -15.78 0.15
N ILE A 212 6.85 -14.69 0.38
CA ILE A 212 6.83 -13.94 1.63
C ILE A 212 5.87 -12.76 1.45
N PHE A 213 4.83 -12.72 2.27
CA PHE A 213 3.90 -11.61 2.37
C PHE A 213 4.35 -10.70 3.50
N LEU A 214 4.41 -9.39 3.26
CA LEU A 214 4.65 -8.40 4.31
C LEU A 214 3.36 -7.71 4.70
N ASP A 215 3.35 -7.15 5.91
CA ASP A 215 2.26 -6.32 6.41
C ASP A 215 2.07 -5.11 5.48
N ALA A 216 0.82 -4.78 5.16
CA ALA A 216 0.52 -3.61 4.34
C ALA A 216 0.17 -2.42 5.24
N TYR A 217 0.86 -1.30 4.99
CA TYR A 217 0.68 -0.05 5.70
C TYR A 217 0.16 1.02 4.74
N PRO A 218 -0.65 1.96 5.25
CA PRO A 218 -1.08 3.10 4.45
C PRO A 218 0.10 4.03 4.17
N THR A 219 0.10 4.72 3.02
CA THR A 219 1.16 5.69 2.65
C THR A 219 1.16 6.91 3.58
N GLU A 220 -0.01 7.27 4.08
CA GLU A 220 -0.25 8.40 4.98
C GLU A 220 -1.08 7.95 6.19
N LEU A 221 -0.99 8.68 7.30
CA LEU A 221 -1.74 8.33 8.50
C LEU A 221 -3.26 8.45 8.21
N PRO A 222 -4.02 7.35 8.31
CA PRO A 222 -5.41 7.33 7.86
C PRO A 222 -6.32 8.13 8.80
N ARG A 223 -7.60 8.24 8.41
CA ARG A 223 -8.69 8.61 9.32
C ARG A 223 -9.50 7.36 9.65
N LEU A 224 -10.18 7.40 10.78
CA LEU A 224 -11.16 6.38 11.16
C LEU A 224 -12.57 6.96 11.02
N LYS A 225 -13.54 6.10 10.72
CA LYS A 225 -14.95 6.46 10.68
C LYS A 225 -15.80 5.45 11.44
N ALA A 226 -17.02 5.87 11.79
CA ALA A 226 -18.05 4.99 12.32
C ALA A 226 -18.73 4.26 11.16
N GLU A 227 -18.83 2.95 11.26
CA GLU A 227 -19.71 2.11 10.45
C GLU A 227 -20.80 1.51 11.33
N ILE A 228 -21.97 1.23 10.76
CA ILE A 228 -23.14 0.76 11.51
C ILE A 228 -23.71 -0.49 10.85
N MET A 229 -23.93 -1.53 11.66
CA MET A 229 -24.72 -2.69 11.26
C MET A 229 -25.96 -2.78 12.14
N THR A 230 -27.13 -2.94 11.54
CA THR A 230 -28.39 -3.06 12.28
C THR A 230 -28.88 -4.50 12.20
N SER A 231 -29.03 -5.16 13.36
CA SER A 231 -29.74 -6.44 13.43
C SER A 231 -31.24 -6.18 13.57
N HIS A 232 -32.03 -6.74 12.65
CA HIS A 232 -33.49 -6.64 12.70
C HIS A 232 -34.14 -7.78 13.51
N TYR A 233 -33.50 -8.95 13.63
CA TYR A 233 -34.06 -10.11 14.34
C TYR A 233 -33.24 -10.49 15.58
N ARG A 234 -33.02 -9.52 16.48
CA ARG A 234 -32.19 -9.73 17.69
C ARG A 234 -32.72 -10.88 18.55
N ASP A 235 -34.03 -10.92 18.78
CA ASP A 235 -34.63 -11.91 19.68
C ASP A 235 -34.55 -13.34 19.11
N TYR A 236 -34.48 -13.46 17.78
CA TYR A 236 -34.26 -14.73 17.09
C TYR A 236 -32.86 -15.26 17.34
N TYR A 237 -31.84 -14.43 17.17
CA TYR A 237 -30.45 -14.83 17.45
C TYR A 237 -30.19 -15.08 18.94
N GLU A 238 -30.96 -14.47 19.84
CA GLU A 238 -30.93 -14.76 21.28
C GLU A 238 -31.78 -15.98 21.68
N GLY A 239 -32.45 -16.65 20.72
CA GLY A 239 -33.26 -17.84 20.98
C GLY A 239 -34.56 -17.59 21.74
N LYS A 240 -35.05 -16.34 21.79
CA LYS A 240 -36.23 -15.93 22.56
C LYS A 240 -37.54 -16.07 21.79
N ARG A 241 -37.57 -15.68 20.51
CA ARG A 241 -38.75 -15.80 19.63
C ARG A 241 -38.35 -15.91 18.15
N GLY A 242 -39.29 -16.28 17.29
CA GLY A 242 -39.08 -16.39 15.84
C GLY A 242 -38.66 -15.06 15.18
N PRO A 243 -38.12 -15.09 13.94
CA PRO A 243 -37.73 -13.89 13.21
C PRO A 243 -39.00 -13.17 12.72
N THR A 244 -39.43 -12.15 13.45
CA THR A 244 -40.64 -11.40 13.17
C THR A 244 -40.30 -9.95 12.81
N GLU A 245 -41.02 -9.38 11.84
CA GLU A 245 -40.78 -8.02 11.31
C GLU A 245 -41.12 -6.87 12.28
N ASP A 246 -41.68 -7.19 13.45
CA ASP A 246 -42.03 -6.26 14.52
C ASP A 246 -40.88 -6.01 15.51
N GLN A 247 -39.73 -6.65 15.31
CA GLN A 247 -38.57 -6.51 16.19
C GLN A 247 -37.90 -5.15 16.04
N GLN A 248 -37.53 -4.56 17.18
CA GLN A 248 -36.84 -3.27 17.18
C GLN A 248 -35.41 -3.43 16.62
N PRO A 249 -35.02 -2.58 15.65
CA PRO A 249 -33.67 -2.60 15.11
C PRO A 249 -32.65 -2.28 16.21
N ASN A 250 -31.53 -2.99 16.20
CA ASN A 250 -30.42 -2.77 17.14
C ASN A 250 -29.16 -2.32 16.38
N PRO A 251 -28.92 -1.00 16.23
CA PRO A 251 -27.73 -0.47 15.56
C PRO A 251 -26.45 -0.74 16.35
N GLN A 252 -25.56 -1.51 15.75
CA GLN A 252 -24.23 -1.83 16.26
C GLN A 252 -23.19 -1.05 15.48
N LYS A 253 -22.67 0.02 16.11
CA LYS A 253 -21.63 0.87 15.55
C LYS A 253 -20.23 0.30 15.82
N PHE A 254 -19.29 0.41 14.90
CA PHE A 254 -17.89 -0.04 15.04
C PHE A 254 -16.93 0.85 14.24
N TRP A 255 -15.62 0.69 14.47
CA TRP A 255 -14.56 1.44 13.79
C TRP A 255 -14.23 0.85 12.42
N ALA A 256 -14.03 1.70 11.44
CA ALA A 256 -13.47 1.37 10.14
C ALA A 256 -12.40 2.40 9.74
N VAL A 257 -11.44 1.99 8.92
CA VAL A 257 -10.55 2.93 8.22
C VAL A 257 -11.35 3.61 7.12
N ASP A 258 -11.25 4.93 7.06
CA ASP A 258 -11.88 5.74 6.03
C ASP A 258 -11.13 5.57 4.69
N PRO A 259 -11.83 5.33 3.56
CA PRO A 259 -11.20 5.34 2.24
C PRO A 259 -10.61 6.70 1.84
N PHE A 260 -10.93 7.79 2.56
CA PHE A 260 -10.42 9.12 2.24
C PHE A 260 -9.54 9.70 3.36
N LEU A 261 -8.42 10.31 2.95
CA LEU A 261 -7.56 11.12 3.82
C LEU A 261 -8.23 12.46 4.18
N ASP A 262 -8.94 13.02 3.20
CA ASP A 262 -9.74 14.22 3.34
C ASP A 262 -11.06 14.01 2.62
N GLU A 263 -12.14 13.91 3.39
CA GLU A 263 -13.50 13.70 2.87
C GLU A 263 -13.95 14.85 1.96
N ALA A 264 -13.52 16.08 2.22
CA ALA A 264 -13.90 17.24 1.43
C ALA A 264 -13.24 17.22 0.04
N ARG A 265 -11.97 16.77 -0.01
CA ARG A 265 -11.20 16.66 -1.26
C ARG A 265 -11.35 15.31 -1.96
N LYS A 266 -12.01 14.34 -1.31
CA LYS A 266 -12.11 12.93 -1.73
C LYS A 266 -10.75 12.35 -2.12
N GLN A 267 -9.69 12.74 -1.40
CA GLN A 267 -8.35 12.22 -1.64
C GLN A 267 -8.31 10.76 -1.13
N PRO A 268 -8.06 9.77 -1.99
CA PRO A 268 -8.08 8.37 -1.58
C PRO A 268 -6.91 8.05 -0.67
N LEU A 269 -7.15 7.16 0.29
CA LEU A 269 -6.11 6.57 1.13
C LEU A 269 -5.44 5.42 0.37
N THR A 270 -4.12 5.48 0.20
CA THR A 270 -3.35 4.46 -0.49
C THR A 270 -2.66 3.53 0.50
N PHE A 271 -2.59 2.24 0.20
CA PHE A 271 -1.82 1.23 0.92
C PHE A 271 -0.71 0.66 0.05
N VAL A 272 0.45 0.40 0.65
CA VAL A 272 1.58 -0.22 -0.03
C VAL A 272 1.67 -1.69 0.33
N PHE A 273 1.49 -2.55 -0.67
CA PHE A 273 1.58 -3.99 -0.55
C PHE A 273 2.91 -4.49 -1.10
N ARG A 274 3.56 -5.40 -0.37
CA ARG A 274 4.88 -5.94 -0.74
C ARG A 274 4.87 -7.47 -0.66
N LEU A 275 5.21 -8.13 -1.76
CA LEU A 275 5.44 -9.57 -1.85
C LEU A 275 6.88 -9.82 -2.30
N LEU A 276 7.53 -10.81 -1.70
CA LEU A 276 8.83 -11.30 -2.13
C LEU A 276 8.68 -12.73 -2.61
N VAL A 277 8.96 -12.95 -3.89
CA VAL A 277 8.80 -14.23 -4.58
C VAL A 277 10.16 -14.90 -4.65
N ALA A 278 10.25 -16.15 -4.18
CA ALA A 278 11.50 -16.90 -4.22
C ALA A 278 11.94 -17.16 -5.68
N PRO A 279 13.27 -17.26 -5.95
CA PRO A 279 13.80 -17.41 -7.32
C PRO A 279 13.12 -18.49 -8.14
N GLU A 280 12.76 -19.62 -7.53
CA GLU A 280 12.18 -20.76 -8.24
C GLU A 280 10.79 -20.44 -8.81
N ILE A 281 9.99 -19.66 -8.07
CA ILE A 281 8.67 -19.20 -8.54
C ILE A 281 8.81 -17.99 -9.47
N ALA A 282 9.80 -17.13 -9.22
CA ALA A 282 10.08 -15.96 -10.06
C ALA A 282 10.39 -16.34 -11.52
N LEU A 283 11.10 -17.45 -11.71
CA LEU A 283 11.44 -18.04 -13.02
C LEU A 283 10.25 -18.78 -13.67
N ASP A 284 9.35 -19.37 -12.87
CA ASP A 284 8.11 -19.97 -13.36
C ASP A 284 7.08 -18.88 -13.66
N THR A 285 7.09 -18.41 -14.91
CA THR A 285 6.21 -17.32 -15.37
C THR A 285 4.72 -17.66 -15.17
N ALA A 286 4.33 -18.94 -15.32
CA ALA A 286 2.94 -19.35 -15.18
C ALA A 286 2.48 -19.31 -13.71
N GLN A 287 3.29 -19.81 -12.78
CA GLN A 287 2.97 -19.72 -11.35
C GLN A 287 3.01 -18.29 -10.84
N LYS A 288 3.99 -17.49 -11.28
CA LYS A 288 4.08 -16.07 -10.95
C LYS A 288 2.85 -15.31 -11.42
N GLU A 289 2.43 -15.50 -12.67
CA GLU A 289 1.25 -14.82 -13.21
C GLU A 289 -0.02 -15.21 -12.44
N ARG A 290 -0.19 -16.50 -12.13
CA ARG A 290 -1.32 -16.95 -11.28
C ARG A 290 -1.29 -16.34 -9.89
N LEU A 291 -0.12 -16.18 -9.28
CA LEU A 291 0.04 -15.49 -7.99
C LEU A 291 -0.39 -14.03 -8.09
N LEU A 292 0.08 -13.30 -9.11
CA LEU A 292 -0.23 -11.87 -9.29
C LEU A 292 -1.71 -11.64 -9.61
N GLN A 293 -2.32 -12.49 -10.43
CA GLN A 293 -3.76 -12.47 -10.71
C GLN A 293 -4.59 -12.76 -9.45
N ALA A 294 -4.17 -13.75 -8.66
CA ALA A 294 -4.82 -14.04 -7.38
C ALA A 294 -4.66 -12.87 -6.40
N PHE A 295 -3.50 -12.22 -6.37
CA PHE A 295 -3.25 -11.05 -5.55
C PHE A 295 -4.16 -9.86 -5.93
N GLU A 296 -4.27 -9.57 -7.22
CA GLU A 296 -5.16 -8.50 -7.71
C GLU A 296 -6.64 -8.83 -7.45
N ALA A 297 -7.06 -10.08 -7.70
CA ALA A 297 -8.41 -10.53 -7.41
C ALA A 297 -8.74 -10.48 -5.90
N ALA A 298 -7.77 -10.81 -5.05
CA ALA A 298 -7.92 -10.71 -3.60
C ALA A 298 -8.24 -9.29 -3.15
N LEU A 299 -7.53 -8.29 -3.68
CA LEU A 299 -7.71 -6.89 -3.35
C LEU A 299 -8.99 -6.29 -3.95
N ARG A 300 -9.28 -6.57 -5.23
CA ARG A 300 -10.41 -5.96 -5.97
C ARG A 300 -11.74 -6.67 -5.73
N LYS A 301 -11.76 -8.01 -5.70
CA LYS A 301 -13.01 -8.80 -5.72
C LYS A 301 -13.37 -9.36 -4.35
N HIS A 302 -12.39 -9.96 -3.66
CA HIS A 302 -12.65 -10.62 -2.37
C HIS A 302 -12.62 -9.64 -1.19
N GLY A 303 -11.71 -8.68 -1.20
CA GLY A 303 -11.53 -7.67 -0.16
C GLY A 303 -10.80 -8.18 1.08
N LEU A 304 -10.35 -7.24 1.90
CA LEU A 304 -9.61 -7.48 3.14
C LEU A 304 -10.41 -7.04 4.36
N GLY A 305 -10.12 -7.64 5.52
CA GLY A 305 -10.77 -7.30 6.77
C GLY A 305 -12.12 -8.01 6.98
N ALA A 306 -12.97 -7.44 7.83
CA ALA A 306 -14.27 -7.99 8.15
C ALA A 306 -15.36 -7.51 7.18
N LYS A 307 -16.47 -8.26 7.11
CA LYS A 307 -17.66 -7.92 6.33
C LYS A 307 -17.41 -7.74 4.83
N THR A 308 -16.46 -8.47 4.29
CA THR A 308 -16.11 -8.44 2.86
C THR A 308 -17.24 -8.91 1.95
N ALA A 309 -18.13 -9.79 2.42
CA ALA A 309 -19.30 -10.27 1.67
C ALA A 309 -20.30 -9.15 1.31
N ILE A 310 -20.36 -8.08 2.12
CA ILE A 310 -21.21 -6.90 1.86
C ILE A 310 -20.40 -5.72 1.28
N GLY A 311 -19.20 -5.98 0.75
CA GLY A 311 -18.42 -4.99 -0.02
C GLY A 311 -17.38 -4.18 0.75
N HIS A 312 -17.12 -4.44 2.03
CA HIS A 312 -16.06 -3.73 2.78
C HIS A 312 -14.64 -4.13 2.37
N GLY A 313 -13.67 -3.24 2.58
CA GLY A 313 -12.24 -3.47 2.36
C GLY A 313 -11.84 -3.80 0.93
N ARG A 314 -12.45 -3.13 -0.06
CA ARG A 314 -12.06 -3.23 -1.48
C ARG A 314 -10.98 -2.21 -1.82
N PHE A 315 -10.15 -2.59 -2.78
CA PHE A 315 -8.99 -1.81 -3.20
C PHE A 315 -8.96 -1.70 -4.72
N LEU A 316 -8.58 -0.52 -5.21
CA LEU A 316 -8.31 -0.26 -6.61
C LEU A 316 -6.84 0.04 -6.80
N GLU A 317 -6.24 -0.52 -7.84
CA GLU A 317 -4.85 -0.22 -8.13
C GLU A 317 -4.69 1.26 -8.45
N VAL A 318 -3.63 1.88 -7.93
CA VAL A 318 -3.27 3.22 -8.35
C VAL A 318 -2.92 3.12 -9.82
N LYS A 319 -3.76 3.68 -10.70
CA LYS A 319 -3.39 3.87 -12.09
C LYS A 319 -2.21 4.84 -12.08
N THR A 320 -1.00 4.30 -12.13
CA THR A 320 0.17 5.09 -12.44
C THR A 320 -0.05 5.68 -13.82
N SER A 321 -0.42 6.97 -13.85
CA SER A 321 0.24 7.83 -14.83
C SER A 321 1.74 7.74 -14.49
N PRO A 322 2.61 7.55 -15.48
CA PRO A 322 4.02 7.20 -15.25
C PRO A 322 4.61 8.17 -14.23
N THR A 323 5.18 7.56 -13.19
CA THR A 323 5.54 8.20 -11.94
C THR A 323 6.59 9.27 -12.17
N ARG A 324 6.55 10.33 -11.36
CA ARG A 324 7.46 11.50 -11.36
C ARG A 324 8.96 11.17 -11.41
N LEU A 325 9.36 9.96 -11.03
CA LEU A 325 10.74 9.44 -11.12
C LEU A 325 11.13 9.05 -12.55
N GLU A 326 10.21 8.43 -13.29
CA GLU A 326 10.39 8.17 -14.73
C GLU A 326 10.28 9.48 -15.53
N GLU A 327 9.48 10.46 -15.07
CA GLU A 327 9.48 11.79 -15.68
C GLU A 327 10.77 12.58 -15.41
N GLU A 328 11.44 12.40 -14.27
CA GLU A 328 12.72 13.05 -14.00
C GLU A 328 13.85 12.39 -14.82
N GLU A 329 13.91 11.06 -14.89
CA GLU A 329 14.87 10.34 -15.76
C GLU A 329 14.56 10.55 -17.26
N SER A 330 13.29 10.59 -17.68
CA SER A 330 12.92 10.83 -19.08
C SER A 330 12.90 12.31 -19.49
N LYS A 331 12.81 13.27 -18.56
CA LYS A 331 13.06 14.69 -18.85
C LYS A 331 14.56 14.99 -18.98
N GLU A 332 15.45 14.23 -18.33
CA GLU A 332 16.88 14.28 -18.62
C GLU A 332 17.22 13.65 -19.97
N LEU A 333 16.57 12.54 -20.36
CA LEU A 333 16.82 11.83 -21.63
C LEU A 333 16.00 12.33 -22.85
N LYS A 334 15.07 13.28 -22.68
CA LYS A 334 14.25 13.86 -23.78
C LYS A 334 14.28 15.38 -23.84
N ARG A 335 15.41 16.03 -23.55
CA ARG A 335 15.68 17.33 -24.19
C ARG A 335 16.20 17.02 -25.60
N PRO A 336 15.54 17.47 -26.69
CA PRO A 336 16.18 17.41 -28.00
C PRO A 336 17.51 18.19 -27.89
N PRO A 337 18.65 17.60 -28.30
CA PRO A 337 19.91 18.33 -28.25
C PRO A 337 19.79 19.52 -29.19
N THR A 338 19.92 20.72 -28.67
CA THR A 338 19.79 21.93 -29.48
C THR A 338 21.08 22.05 -30.29
N ALA A 339 21.05 21.64 -31.55
CA ALA A 339 22.19 21.80 -32.44
C ALA A 339 22.51 23.29 -32.59
N GLU A 340 23.71 23.69 -32.17
CA GLU A 340 24.18 25.06 -32.23
C GLU A 340 25.00 25.27 -33.50
N VAL A 341 24.69 26.31 -34.27
CA VAL A 341 25.44 26.66 -35.49
C VAL A 341 26.47 27.73 -35.14
N TRP A 342 27.75 27.40 -35.35
CA TRP A 342 28.87 28.29 -35.18
C TRP A 342 29.22 28.92 -36.53
N GLU A 343 28.86 30.18 -36.74
CA GLU A 343 29.05 30.87 -38.03
C GLU A 343 30.52 31.05 -38.44
N ARG A 344 31.44 31.17 -37.47
CA ARG A 344 32.88 31.34 -37.71
C ARG A 344 33.70 30.53 -36.72
N ALA A 345 33.79 29.22 -36.93
CA ALA A 345 34.62 28.33 -36.13
C ALA A 345 35.95 28.04 -36.81
N ASN A 346 37.04 28.08 -36.05
CA ASN A 346 38.36 27.74 -36.56
C ASN A 346 38.60 26.23 -36.44
N LEU A 347 38.89 25.59 -37.58
CA LEU A 347 39.08 24.15 -37.69
C LEU A 347 40.57 23.78 -37.76
N SER A 348 40.96 22.83 -36.91
CA SER A 348 42.31 22.26 -36.89
C SER A 348 42.28 20.73 -36.86
N TRP A 349 43.18 20.10 -37.61
CA TRP A 349 43.33 18.64 -37.65
C TRP A 349 44.61 18.18 -36.96
N ASP A 350 44.47 17.25 -36.02
CA ASP A 350 45.60 16.55 -35.41
C ASP A 350 45.72 15.11 -35.96
N PRO A 351 46.77 14.79 -36.74
CA PRO A 351 46.97 13.47 -37.29
C PRO A 351 47.39 12.41 -36.25
N GLY A 352 47.91 12.82 -35.08
CA GLY A 352 48.32 11.88 -34.02
C GLY A 352 47.12 11.26 -33.30
N SER A 353 46.15 12.09 -32.93
CA SER A 353 44.89 11.64 -32.31
C SER A 353 43.74 11.39 -33.30
N VAL A 354 43.98 11.60 -34.60
CA VAL A 354 43.00 11.43 -35.70
C VAL A 354 41.70 12.19 -35.39
N THR A 355 41.83 13.43 -34.90
CA THR A 355 40.72 14.23 -34.40
C THR A 355 40.68 15.60 -35.07
N LEU A 356 39.51 15.98 -35.59
CA LEU A 356 39.20 17.32 -36.06
C LEU A 356 38.61 18.11 -34.90
N THR A 357 39.16 19.29 -34.63
CA THR A 357 38.67 20.18 -33.58
C THR A 357 38.17 21.47 -34.18
N ALA A 358 36.95 21.87 -33.84
CA ALA A 358 36.39 23.18 -34.11
C ALA A 358 36.47 24.03 -32.85
N THR A 359 36.94 25.28 -32.95
CA THR A 359 37.05 26.20 -31.82
C THR A 359 36.31 27.50 -32.12
N ARG A 360 35.46 27.95 -31.19
CA ARG A 360 34.77 29.26 -31.22
C ARG A 360 34.98 29.95 -29.86
N GLY A 361 35.93 30.88 -29.79
CA GLY A 361 36.29 31.54 -28.53
C GLY A 361 36.89 30.55 -27.51
N LYS A 362 36.16 30.26 -26.43
CA LYS A 362 36.55 29.28 -25.40
C LYS A 362 35.93 27.89 -25.63
N ASP A 363 34.96 27.76 -26.53
CA ASP A 363 34.23 26.53 -26.78
C ASP A 363 34.94 25.66 -27.82
N LYS A 364 34.93 24.35 -27.61
CA LYS A 364 35.54 23.36 -28.52
C LYS A 364 34.59 22.22 -28.82
N ALA A 365 34.60 21.78 -30.06
CA ALA A 365 33.87 20.61 -30.53
C ALA A 365 34.80 19.67 -31.31
N TYR A 366 34.51 18.37 -31.28
CA TYR A 366 35.43 17.35 -31.76
C TYR A 366 34.74 16.38 -32.73
N LEU A 367 35.51 15.89 -33.70
CA LEU A 367 35.10 14.78 -34.55
C LEU A 367 36.29 13.84 -34.74
N ARG A 368 36.15 12.59 -34.29
CA ARG A 368 37.21 11.59 -34.33
C ARG A 368 37.05 10.66 -35.53
N GLY A 369 38.17 10.30 -36.14
CA GLY A 369 38.22 9.33 -37.23
C GLY A 369 38.24 9.99 -38.61
N LYS A 370 39.23 9.61 -39.42
CA LYS A 370 39.46 10.19 -40.75
C LYS A 370 38.30 9.94 -41.73
N ALA A 371 37.61 8.80 -41.61
CA ALA A 371 36.45 8.45 -42.44
C ALA A 371 35.24 9.37 -42.16
N ALA A 372 34.95 9.64 -40.89
CA ALA A 372 33.87 10.55 -40.49
C ALA A 372 34.17 12.00 -40.93
N VAL A 373 35.44 12.40 -40.79
CA VAL A 373 35.91 13.73 -41.21
C VAL A 373 35.79 13.94 -42.72
N ASN A 374 36.03 12.90 -43.52
CA ASN A 374 35.87 12.96 -44.98
C ASN A 374 34.40 13.07 -45.42
N GLN A 375 33.45 12.58 -44.61
CA GLN A 375 32.03 12.72 -44.90
C GLN A 375 31.48 14.11 -44.52
N VAL A 376 32.09 14.73 -43.52
CA VAL A 376 31.58 15.99 -42.92
C VAL A 376 32.26 17.23 -43.52
N LEU A 377 33.53 17.13 -43.96
CA LEU A 377 34.26 18.24 -44.59
C LEU A 377 34.03 18.29 -46.11
N PRO A 378 33.69 19.47 -46.67
CA PRO A 378 33.76 19.70 -48.11
C PRO A 378 35.17 19.47 -48.66
N ALA A 379 35.27 18.97 -49.90
CA ALA A 379 36.54 18.55 -50.51
C ALA A 379 37.66 19.63 -50.46
N ASP A 380 37.30 20.90 -50.64
CA ASP A 380 38.24 22.03 -50.62
C ASP A 380 38.83 22.27 -49.22
N LEU A 381 38.01 22.14 -48.17
CA LEU A 381 38.44 22.27 -46.78
C LEU A 381 39.20 21.03 -46.32
N PHE A 382 38.83 19.84 -46.79
CA PHE A 382 39.56 18.61 -46.49
C PHE A 382 41.01 18.69 -47.00
N LYS A 383 41.20 19.13 -48.26
CA LYS A 383 42.53 19.33 -48.85
C LYS A 383 43.36 20.38 -48.09
N LYS A 384 42.72 21.43 -47.59
CA LYS A 384 43.40 22.52 -46.87
C LYS A 384 43.77 22.14 -45.42
N ILE A 385 42.86 21.48 -44.70
CA ILE A 385 42.99 21.21 -43.26
C ILE A 385 43.67 19.86 -43.00
N VAL A 386 43.28 18.81 -43.72
CA VAL A 386 43.77 17.44 -43.47
C VAL A 386 45.06 17.15 -44.26
N GLU A 387 45.12 17.53 -45.53
CA GLU A 387 46.30 17.27 -46.38
C GLU A 387 47.39 18.33 -46.24
N LYS A 388 47.03 19.62 -46.32
CA LYS A 388 47.98 20.74 -46.20
C LYS A 388 48.23 21.21 -44.76
N ARG A 389 47.53 20.64 -43.77
CA ARG A 389 47.66 20.92 -42.32
C ARG A 389 47.57 22.40 -41.96
N LYS A 390 46.70 23.16 -42.64
CA LYS A 390 46.45 24.58 -42.35
C LYS A 390 45.09 24.75 -41.68
N THR A 391 45.00 25.68 -40.73
CA THR A 391 43.73 26.06 -40.11
C THR A 391 42.83 26.80 -41.11
N ALA A 392 41.52 26.66 -40.95
CA ALA A 392 40.53 27.37 -41.77
C ALA A 392 39.29 27.70 -40.95
N GLU A 393 38.64 28.81 -41.29
CA GLU A 393 37.35 29.18 -40.72
C GLU A 393 36.22 28.61 -41.56
N ALA A 394 35.19 28.09 -40.89
CA ALA A 394 34.03 27.51 -41.53
C ALA A 394 32.80 27.66 -40.63
N ARG A 395 31.62 27.47 -41.22
CA ARG A 395 30.36 27.37 -40.50
C ARG A 395 30.20 25.93 -40.02
N VAL A 396 30.04 25.73 -38.71
CA VAL A 396 30.07 24.39 -38.08
C VAL A 396 28.83 24.18 -37.24
N THR A 397 28.07 23.12 -37.54
CA THR A 397 26.95 22.69 -36.69
C THR A 397 27.45 21.71 -35.65
N VAL A 398 27.31 22.06 -34.37
CA VAL A 398 27.77 21.31 -33.21
C VAL A 398 26.58 20.83 -32.40
N GLN A 399 26.64 19.57 -31.95
CA GLN A 399 25.66 19.00 -31.03
C GLN A 399 26.43 18.20 -29.98
N ASP A 400 26.16 18.46 -28.70
CA ASP A 400 26.81 17.77 -27.57
C ASP A 400 28.35 17.71 -27.67
N PHE A 401 28.97 18.85 -28.05
CA PHE A 401 30.42 19.00 -28.28
C PHE A 401 30.99 18.15 -29.42
N GLN A 402 30.15 17.63 -30.31
CA GLN A 402 30.54 16.92 -31.53
C GLN A 402 30.21 17.69 -32.80
N ILE A 403 31.08 17.62 -33.79
CA ILE A 403 30.86 18.27 -35.09
C ILE A 403 29.98 17.38 -35.95
N ILE A 404 28.81 17.87 -36.36
CA ILE A 404 27.87 17.13 -37.20
C ILE A 404 27.99 17.54 -38.68
N LYS A 405 28.15 18.84 -38.94
CA LYS A 405 28.21 19.38 -40.30
C LYS A 405 29.21 20.53 -40.38
N VAL A 406 29.97 20.59 -41.46
CA VAL A 406 30.85 21.72 -41.77
C VAL A 406 30.48 22.26 -43.15
N GLU A 407 30.21 23.55 -43.22
CA GLU A 407 29.93 24.26 -44.46
C GLU A 407 31.04 25.30 -44.70
N PRO A 408 31.51 25.44 -45.95
CA PRO A 408 32.44 26.52 -46.27
C PRO A 408 31.73 27.85 -46.09
N PHE A 409 32.47 28.83 -45.58
CA PHE A 409 32.00 30.21 -45.48
C PHE A 409 31.96 30.87 -46.85
#